data_AF-N9VD65-F1
#
_entry.id   AF-N9VD65-F1
#
_cell.length_a   1.000
_cell.length_b   1.000
_cell.length_c   1.000
_cell.angle_alpha   90.00
_cell.angle_beta   90.00
_cell.angle_gamma   90.00
#
_symmetry.space_group_name_H-M   'P 1'
#
loop_
_entity.id
_entity.type
_entity.pdbx_description
1 polymer ?
#
loop_
_entity_poly.entity_id
_entity_poly.type
_entity_poly.pdbx_seq_one_letter_code
_entity_poly.pdbx_strand_id
1 'polypeptide(L)'
;MYIGEFAVKLINKEMNVHLSKDEAVSIALHFINAENMQRNETDEVNEKQIINDLTNMIEEDFAIHIDKEGFNYSRFVSHLQYLLKRREEDTAIASENKKMYDYMREAYENTFHCVLHIKEYLIEALDWTLSEEELLYLMLHINRLCSREDCNH
;
A
#
# COMPACT_ATOMS: atom_id res chain seq x y z
N MET A 1 19.78 -15.93 15.41
CA MET A 1 21.03 -16.09 16.21
C MET A 1 22.14 -16.83 15.46
N TYR A 2 21.85 -17.92 14.74
CA TYR A 2 22.86 -18.71 13.99
C TYR A 2 23.71 -17.89 12.99
N ILE A 3 23.10 -16.92 12.29
CA ILE A 3 23.77 -16.10 11.28
C ILE A 3 24.81 -15.16 11.92
N GLY A 4 24.48 -14.53 13.05
CA GLY A 4 25.39 -13.63 13.75
C GLY A 4 26.61 -14.35 14.33
N GLU A 5 26.43 -15.54 14.92
CA GLU A 5 27.55 -16.35 15.42
C GLU A 5 28.43 -16.87 14.30
N PHE A 6 27.83 -17.22 13.16
CA PHE A 6 28.57 -17.61 11.96
C PHE A 6 29.42 -16.44 11.43
N ALA A 7 28.85 -15.23 11.37
CA ALA A 7 29.56 -14.04 10.96
C ALA A 7 30.75 -13.71 11.88
N VAL A 8 30.57 -13.78 13.21
CA VAL A 8 31.67 -13.58 14.18
C VAL A 8 32.80 -14.59 13.95
N LYS A 9 32.48 -15.88 13.76
CA LYS A 9 33.48 -16.91 13.48
C LYS A 9 34.22 -16.65 12.17
N LEU A 10 33.52 -16.23 11.13
CA LEU A 10 34.11 -15.93 9.84
C LEU A 10 35.04 -14.71 9.91
N ILE A 11 34.60 -13.62 10.56
CA ILE A 11 35.40 -12.40 10.72
C ILE A 11 36.67 -12.67 11.53
N ASN A 12 36.56 -13.38 12.66
CA ASN A 12 37.73 -13.73 13.47
C ASN A 12 38.74 -14.57 12.68
N LYS A 13 38.26 -15.47 11.81
CA LYS A 13 39.10 -16.33 10.97
C LYS A 13 39.78 -15.55 9.83
N GLU A 14 39.04 -14.76 9.07
CA GLU A 14 39.53 -14.09 7.86
C GLU A 14 40.36 -12.84 8.18
N MET A 15 39.97 -12.10 9.23
CA MET A 15 40.59 -10.83 9.59
C MET A 15 41.62 -10.97 10.73
N ASN A 16 41.78 -12.17 11.29
CA ASN A 16 42.66 -12.45 12.42
C ASN A 16 42.43 -11.52 13.63
N VAL A 17 41.16 -11.27 13.95
CA VAL A 17 40.70 -10.46 15.09
C VAL A 17 39.98 -11.35 16.11
N HIS A 18 39.66 -10.79 17.28
CA HIS A 18 39.00 -11.53 18.36
C HIS A 18 37.73 -10.81 18.85
N LEU A 19 36.68 -10.87 18.04
CA LEU A 19 35.34 -10.43 18.41
C LEU A 19 34.72 -11.40 19.43
N SER A 20 34.05 -10.85 20.45
CA SER A 20 33.32 -11.63 21.44
C SER A 20 32.04 -12.23 20.82
N LYS A 21 31.45 -13.21 21.50
CA LYS A 21 30.16 -13.77 21.07
C LYS A 21 29.01 -12.77 21.22
N ASP A 22 29.16 -11.74 22.03
CA ASP A 22 28.11 -10.73 22.25
C ASP A 22 27.87 -9.89 20.98
N GLU A 23 28.90 -9.76 20.12
CA GLU A 23 28.79 -9.11 18.80
C GLU A 23 27.86 -9.85 17.84
N ALA A 24 27.58 -11.14 18.07
CA ALA A 24 26.67 -11.91 17.23
C ALA A 24 25.25 -11.34 17.22
N VAL A 25 24.80 -10.75 18.34
CA VAL A 25 23.48 -10.12 18.43
C VAL A 25 23.46 -8.81 17.63
N SER A 26 24.49 -7.98 17.79
CA SER A 26 24.62 -6.71 17.08
C SER A 26 24.67 -6.91 15.56
N ILE A 27 25.50 -7.86 15.10
CA ILE A 27 25.62 -8.20 13.69
C ILE A 27 24.29 -8.74 13.14
N ALA A 28 23.62 -9.64 13.86
CA ALA A 28 22.31 -10.15 13.44
C ALA A 28 21.26 -9.03 13.35
N LEU A 29 21.26 -8.08 14.28
CA LEU A 29 20.36 -6.94 14.27
C LEU A 29 20.63 -6.02 13.07
N HIS A 30 21.90 -5.77 12.74
CA HIS A 30 22.27 -4.99 11.56
C HIS A 30 21.82 -5.64 10.24
N PHE A 31 21.91 -6.98 10.14
CA PHE A 31 21.38 -7.68 8.97
C PHE A 31 19.85 -7.56 8.86
N ILE A 32 19.13 -7.75 9.96
CA ILE A 32 17.67 -7.58 9.98
C ILE A 32 17.29 -6.14 9.59
N ASN A 33 17.99 -5.15 10.13
CA ASN A 33 17.75 -3.75 9.82
C ASN A 33 18.06 -3.42 8.36
N ALA A 34 19.15 -3.97 7.79
CA ALA A 34 19.51 -3.78 6.39
C ALA A 34 18.50 -4.46 5.45
N GLU A 35 18.05 -5.66 5.77
CA GLU A 35 17.01 -6.37 5.01
C GLU A 35 15.67 -5.60 5.03
N ASN A 36 15.27 -5.10 6.20
CA ASN A 36 14.07 -4.28 6.35
C ASN A 36 14.19 -2.95 5.61
N MET A 37 15.34 -2.26 5.65
CA MET A 37 15.56 -1.03 4.87
C MET A 37 15.45 -1.28 3.38
N GLN A 38 16.05 -2.37 2.89
CA GLN A 38 16.06 -2.69 1.47
C GLN A 38 14.67 -3.07 0.93
N ARG A 39 13.87 -3.81 1.71
CA ARG A 39 12.44 -4.04 1.41
C ARG A 39 11.64 -2.74 1.40
N ASN A 40 11.76 -1.94 2.46
CA ASN A 40 11.01 -0.70 2.59
C ASN A 40 11.28 0.26 1.42
N GLU A 41 12.52 0.40 0.95
CA GLU A 41 12.83 1.29 -0.18
C GLU A 41 12.21 0.81 -1.50
N THR A 42 12.25 -0.48 -1.82
CA THR A 42 11.64 -1.00 -3.06
C THR A 42 10.12 -0.97 -3.01
N ASP A 43 9.55 -1.31 -1.85
CA ASP A 43 8.10 -1.35 -1.65
C ASP A 43 7.52 0.07 -1.61
N GLU A 44 8.21 1.03 -0.99
CA GLU A 44 7.80 2.45 -0.96
C GLU A 44 7.85 3.10 -2.35
N VAL A 45 8.82 2.74 -3.18
CA VAL A 45 8.89 3.23 -4.58
C VAL A 45 7.73 2.68 -5.40
N ASN A 46 7.36 1.40 -5.22
CA ASN A 46 6.24 0.78 -5.91
C ASN A 46 4.89 1.36 -5.44
N GLU A 47 4.71 1.54 -4.13
CA GLU A 47 3.51 2.13 -3.53
C GLU A 47 3.22 3.55 -4.05
N LYS A 48 4.24 4.43 -4.09
CA LYS A 48 4.08 5.79 -4.61
C LYS A 48 3.67 5.81 -6.07
N GLN A 49 4.21 4.88 -6.88
CA GLN A 49 3.86 4.77 -8.28
C GLN A 49 2.40 4.35 -8.45
N ILE A 50 1.97 3.30 -7.73
CA ILE A 50 0.57 2.84 -7.73
C ILE A 50 -0.36 3.97 -7.35
N ILE A 51 -0.09 4.68 -6.25
CA ILE A 51 -0.94 5.79 -5.80
C ILE A 51 -1.04 6.89 -6.86
N ASN A 52 0.06 7.23 -7.53
CA ASN A 52 0.04 8.19 -8.63
C ASN A 52 -0.79 7.70 -9.81
N ASP A 53 -0.64 6.44 -10.23
CA ASP A 53 -1.41 5.84 -11.32
C ASP A 53 -2.91 5.86 -11.00
N LEU A 54 -3.29 5.42 -9.80
CA LEU A 54 -4.68 5.49 -9.32
C LEU A 54 -5.22 6.92 -9.30
N THR A 55 -4.40 7.90 -8.91
CA THR A 55 -4.80 9.32 -8.92
C THR A 55 -5.09 9.78 -10.34
N ASN A 56 -4.22 9.45 -11.29
CA ASN A 56 -4.39 9.84 -12.69
C ASN A 56 -5.64 9.18 -13.30
N MET A 57 -5.90 7.91 -13.00
CA MET A 57 -7.13 7.22 -13.43
C MET A 57 -8.38 7.92 -12.91
N ILE A 58 -8.37 8.39 -11.66
CA ILE A 58 -9.50 9.16 -11.10
C ILE A 58 -9.65 10.52 -11.79
N GLU A 59 -8.54 11.24 -12.03
CA GLU A 59 -8.58 12.51 -12.78
C GLU A 59 -9.16 12.32 -14.19
N GLU A 60 -8.79 11.24 -14.87
CA GLU A 60 -9.28 10.89 -16.21
C GLU A 60 -10.76 10.47 -16.21
N ASP A 61 -11.16 9.54 -15.34
CA ASP A 61 -12.52 8.99 -15.28
C ASP A 61 -13.55 10.06 -14.90
N PHE A 62 -13.16 11.04 -14.07
CA PHE A 62 -14.04 12.11 -13.61
C PHE A 62 -13.81 13.45 -14.33
N ALA A 63 -12.81 13.53 -15.21
CA ALA A 63 -12.38 14.78 -15.86
C ALA A 63 -12.15 15.93 -14.88
N ILE A 64 -11.46 15.64 -13.77
CA ILE A 64 -11.11 16.61 -12.71
C ILE A 64 -9.61 16.78 -12.57
N HIS A 65 -9.21 17.83 -11.86
CA HIS A 65 -7.84 18.00 -11.39
C HIS A 65 -7.80 17.87 -9.87
N ILE A 66 -6.88 17.03 -9.37
CA ILE A 66 -6.70 16.79 -7.94
C ILE A 66 -5.48 17.57 -7.45
N ASP A 67 -5.68 18.44 -6.45
CA ASP A 67 -4.55 19.12 -5.81
C ASP A 67 -3.74 18.13 -4.95
N LYS A 68 -2.59 17.70 -5.49
CA LYS A 68 -1.69 16.74 -4.84
C LYS A 68 -0.97 17.29 -3.61
N GLU A 69 -1.02 18.60 -3.36
CA GLU A 69 -0.53 19.20 -2.11
C GLU A 69 -1.66 19.46 -1.11
N GLY A 70 -2.90 19.22 -1.53
CA GLY A 70 -4.11 19.44 -0.75
C GLY A 70 -4.34 18.41 0.36
N PHE A 71 -5.08 18.85 1.39
CA PHE A 71 -5.44 18.00 2.52
C PHE A 71 -6.35 16.81 2.15
N ASN A 72 -7.21 16.97 1.13
CA ASN A 72 -8.07 15.88 0.69
C ASN A 72 -7.25 14.78 0.02
N TYR A 73 -6.30 15.16 -0.83
CA TYR A 73 -5.37 14.22 -1.44
C TYR A 73 -4.49 13.53 -0.40
N SER A 74 -3.87 14.28 0.52
CA SER A 74 -3.07 13.68 1.60
C SER A 74 -3.85 12.63 2.40
N ARG A 75 -5.13 12.90 2.72
CA ARG A 75 -6.01 11.91 3.37
C ARG A 75 -6.26 10.70 2.47
N PHE A 76 -6.57 10.92 1.19
CA PHE A 76 -6.80 9.85 0.24
C PHE A 76 -5.58 8.92 0.11
N VAL A 77 -4.39 9.51 -0.04
CA VAL A 77 -3.11 8.80 -0.03
C VAL A 77 -2.98 7.94 1.22
N SER A 78 -3.16 8.51 2.42
CA SER A 78 -3.05 7.73 3.67
C SER A 78 -4.03 6.54 3.74
N HIS A 79 -5.24 6.68 3.18
CA HIS A 79 -6.20 5.57 3.09
C HIS A 79 -5.77 4.50 2.09
N LEU A 80 -5.22 4.89 0.93
CA LEU A 80 -4.66 3.94 -0.02
C LEU A 80 -3.45 3.20 0.55
N GLN A 81 -2.56 3.90 1.26
CA GLN A 81 -1.40 3.28 1.90
C GLN A 81 -1.85 2.24 2.94
N TYR A 82 -2.87 2.57 3.74
CA TYR A 82 -3.47 1.60 4.66
C TYR A 82 -4.06 0.39 3.93
N LEU A 83 -4.79 0.62 2.83
CA LEU A 83 -5.38 -0.43 2.02
C LEU A 83 -4.32 -1.37 1.42
N LEU A 84 -3.24 -0.81 0.86
CA LEU A 84 -2.11 -1.56 0.30
C LEU A 84 -1.36 -2.33 1.37
N LYS A 85 -1.14 -1.75 2.55
CA LYS A 85 -0.52 -2.46 3.67
C LYS A 85 -1.40 -3.60 4.19
N ARG A 86 -2.71 -3.40 4.29
CA ARG A 86 -3.66 -4.42 4.79
C ARG A 86 -3.67 -5.67 3.90
N ARG A 87 -3.41 -5.51 2.60
CA ARG A 87 -3.21 -6.63 1.67
C ARG A 87 -2.13 -7.61 2.17
N GLU A 88 -1.03 -7.10 2.71
CA GLU A 88 0.09 -7.91 3.18
C GLU A 88 -0.22 -8.69 4.46
N GLU A 89 -1.21 -8.22 5.22
CA GLU A 89 -1.62 -8.81 6.50
C GLU A 89 -2.70 -9.92 6.33
N ASP A 90 -3.21 -10.14 5.10
CA ASP A 90 -4.20 -11.16 4.70
C ASP A 90 -5.46 -11.22 5.58
N THR A 91 -5.80 -10.09 6.22
CA THR A 91 -6.98 -9.97 7.08
C THR A 91 -8.20 -9.63 6.24
N ALA A 92 -8.79 -10.62 5.56
CA ALA A 92 -10.10 -10.46 4.97
C ALA A 92 -11.17 -10.40 6.07
N ILE A 93 -11.86 -9.26 6.21
CA ILE A 93 -13.02 -9.13 7.09
C ILE A 93 -14.25 -9.62 6.32
N ALA A 94 -15.08 -10.43 6.97
CA ALA A 94 -16.26 -10.99 6.35
C ALA A 94 -17.38 -9.93 6.21
N SER A 95 -17.77 -9.66 4.96
CA SER A 95 -19.08 -9.26 4.40
C SER A 95 -20.25 -8.84 5.33
N GLU A 96 -20.05 -7.97 6.32
CA GLU A 96 -21.19 -7.32 7.02
C GLU A 96 -21.77 -6.15 6.20
N ASN A 97 -21.01 -5.63 5.23
CA ASN A 97 -21.32 -4.37 4.53
C ASN A 97 -21.93 -4.55 3.13
N LYS A 98 -22.36 -5.76 2.74
CA LYS A 98 -22.87 -6.02 1.39
C LYS A 98 -24.00 -5.06 0.96
N LYS A 99 -24.96 -4.77 1.86
CA LYS A 99 -26.05 -3.82 1.58
C LYS A 99 -25.53 -2.41 1.28
N MET A 100 -24.47 -1.98 1.95
CA MET A 100 -23.84 -0.68 1.72
C MET A 100 -23.14 -0.65 0.37
N TYR A 101 -22.45 -1.75 0.01
CA TYR A 101 -21.83 -1.90 -1.30
C TYR A 101 -22.85 -1.85 -2.44
N ASP A 102 -23.93 -2.64 -2.34
CA ASP A 102 -25.00 -2.63 -3.35
C ASP A 102 -25.62 -1.22 -3.49
N TYR A 103 -25.90 -0.54 -2.37
CA TYR A 103 -26.41 0.84 -2.39
C TYR A 103 -25.43 1.82 -3.05
N MET A 104 -24.14 1.77 -2.69
CA MET A 104 -23.13 2.67 -3.25
C MET A 104 -22.97 2.45 -4.75
N ARG A 105 -23.01 1.19 -5.21
CA ARG A 105 -22.98 0.84 -6.64
C ARG A 105 -24.12 1.51 -7.41
N GLU A 106 -25.34 1.44 -6.86
CA GLU A 106 -26.53 2.00 -7.50
C GLU A 106 -26.58 3.53 -7.42
N ALA A 107 -26.14 4.11 -6.29
CA ALA A 107 -26.21 5.55 -6.06
C ALA A 107 -25.08 6.34 -6.73
N TYR A 108 -23.91 5.74 -6.95
CA TYR A 108 -22.70 6.40 -7.46
C TYR A 108 -22.09 5.60 -8.63
N GLU A 109 -22.87 5.42 -9.70
CA GLU A 109 -22.48 4.60 -10.86
C GLU A 109 -21.12 5.00 -11.47
N ASN A 110 -20.85 6.29 -11.65
CA ASN A 110 -19.55 6.77 -12.16
C ASN A 110 -18.39 6.38 -11.23
N THR A 111 -18.58 6.49 -9.91
CA THR A 111 -17.56 6.06 -8.95
C THR A 111 -17.36 4.56 -8.99
N PHE A 112 -18.44 3.79 -9.15
CA PHE A 112 -18.34 2.35 -9.29
C PHE A 112 -17.55 1.96 -10.54
N HIS A 113 -17.79 2.60 -11.68
CA HIS A 113 -17.03 2.36 -12.90
C HIS A 113 -15.54 2.67 -12.73
N CYS A 114 -15.20 3.81 -12.13
CA CYS A 114 -13.81 4.15 -11.82
C CYS A 114 -13.16 3.10 -10.91
N VAL A 115 -13.87 2.64 -9.88
CA VAL A 115 -13.36 1.59 -8.98
C VAL A 115 -13.17 0.26 -9.70
N LEU A 116 -14.02 -0.09 -10.68
CA LEU A 116 -13.81 -1.29 -11.50
C LEU A 116 -12.59 -1.16 -12.41
N HIS A 117 -12.35 0.01 -12.99
CA HIS A 117 -11.16 0.28 -13.79
C HIS A 117 -9.88 0.16 -12.92
N ILE A 118 -9.90 0.78 -11.73
CA ILE A 118 -8.84 0.64 -10.72
C ILE A 118 -8.63 -0.82 -10.32
N LYS A 119 -9.70 -1.59 -10.14
CA LYS A 119 -9.62 -3.02 -9.81
C LYS A 119 -8.87 -3.79 -10.89
N GLU A 120 -9.17 -3.55 -12.17
CA GLU A 120 -8.47 -4.20 -13.29
C GLU A 120 -6.98 -3.88 -13.27
N TYR A 121 -6.62 -2.60 -13.11
CA TYR A 121 -5.22 -2.19 -12.95
C TYR A 121 -4.53 -2.88 -11.76
N LEU A 122 -5.17 -2.94 -10.58
CA LEU A 122 -4.58 -3.56 -9.38
C LEU A 122 -4.43 -5.08 -9.52
N ILE A 123 -5.28 -5.75 -10.29
CA ILE A 123 -5.11 -7.16 -10.64
C ILE A 123 -3.84 -7.33 -11.49
N GLU A 124 -3.65 -6.48 -12.50
CA GLU A 124 -2.48 -6.58 -13.39
C GLU A 124 -1.17 -6.18 -12.71
N ALA A 125 -1.18 -5.07 -11.97
CA ALA A 125 0.00 -4.50 -11.34
C ALA A 125 0.46 -5.31 -10.11
N LEU A 126 -0.47 -5.90 -9.36
CA LEU A 126 -0.19 -6.50 -8.06
C LEU A 126 -0.62 -7.96 -7.93
N ASP A 127 -1.33 -8.55 -8.90
CA ASP A 127 -2.02 -9.84 -8.72
C ASP A 127 -2.97 -9.82 -7.51
N TRP A 128 -3.67 -8.69 -7.33
CA TRP A 128 -4.57 -8.48 -6.20
C TRP A 128 -6.03 -8.43 -6.63
N THR A 129 -6.80 -9.44 -6.22
CA THR A 129 -8.26 -9.44 -6.41
C THR A 129 -8.94 -8.78 -5.21
N LEU A 130 -9.46 -7.58 -5.42
CA LEU A 130 -10.20 -6.85 -4.39
C LEU A 130 -11.57 -7.50 -4.09
N SER A 131 -11.88 -7.61 -2.80
CA SER A 131 -13.17 -8.01 -2.24
C SER A 131 -14.23 -6.90 -2.32
N GLU A 132 -15.50 -7.23 -2.13
CA GLU A 132 -16.59 -6.23 -2.10
C GLU A 132 -16.36 -5.15 -1.03
N GLU A 133 -15.74 -5.49 0.10
CA GLU A 133 -15.42 -4.52 1.16
C GLU A 133 -14.34 -3.53 0.72
N GLU A 134 -13.32 -4.00 0.01
CA GLU A 134 -12.24 -3.15 -0.50
C GLU A 134 -12.72 -2.26 -1.65
N LEU A 135 -13.59 -2.80 -2.51
CA LEU A 135 -14.27 -2.00 -3.53
C LEU A 135 -15.13 -0.92 -2.87
N LEU A 136 -15.93 -1.26 -1.86
CA LEU A 136 -16.70 -0.28 -1.09
C LEU A 136 -15.79 0.77 -0.45
N TYR A 137 -14.65 0.37 0.12
CA TYR A 137 -13.67 1.28 0.71
C TYR A 137 -13.18 2.29 -0.32
N LEU A 138 -12.73 1.81 -1.49
CA LEU A 138 -12.29 2.67 -2.59
C LEU A 138 -13.41 3.62 -3.03
N MET A 139 -14.63 3.11 -3.21
CA MET A 139 -15.77 3.95 -3.60
C MET A 139 -16.01 5.10 -2.62
N LEU A 140 -15.94 4.85 -1.31
CA LEU A 140 -16.13 5.87 -0.29
C LEU A 140 -15.04 6.95 -0.36
N HIS A 141 -13.78 6.53 -0.53
CA HIS A 141 -12.64 7.44 -0.53
C HIS A 141 -12.53 8.24 -1.82
N ILE A 142 -12.82 7.63 -2.98
CA ILE A 142 -12.86 8.33 -4.28
C ILE A 142 -14.04 9.29 -4.32
N ASN A 143 -15.25 8.86 -3.95
CA ASN A 143 -16.41 9.75 -3.92
C ASN A 143 -16.16 10.97 -3.02
N ARG A 144 -15.49 10.77 -1.87
CA ARG A 144 -15.11 11.86 -0.97
C ARG A 144 -14.06 12.79 -1.55
N LEU A 145 -13.08 12.27 -2.30
CA LEU A 145 -12.07 13.06 -2.98
C LEU A 145 -12.75 13.93 -4.05
N CYS A 146 -13.49 13.30 -4.96
CA CYS A 146 -14.23 13.94 -6.04
C CYS A 146 -15.22 15.02 -5.54
N SER A 147 -15.99 14.73 -4.49
CA SER A 147 -16.96 15.69 -3.92
C SER A 147 -16.32 16.97 -3.36
N ARG A 148 -15.01 17.00 -3.15
CA ARG A 148 -14.30 18.11 -2.50
C ARG A 148 -13.32 18.85 -3.40
N GLU A 149 -12.96 18.25 -4.54
CA GLU A 149 -12.18 18.87 -5.61
C GLU A 149 -13.10 19.49 -6.69
N ASP A 150 -14.34 19.85 -6.31
CA ASP A 150 -15.39 20.41 -7.18
C ASP A 150 -15.87 19.47 -8.32
N CYS A 151 -16.25 18.21 -8.02
CA CYS A 151 -17.18 17.48 -8.89
C CYS A 151 -18.59 18.09 -8.82
N ASN A 152 -18.78 19.25 -9.46
CA ASN A 152 -20.10 19.77 -9.77
C ASN A 152 -20.56 19.18 -11.11
N HIS A 153 -21.55 18.29 -11.07
CA HIS A 153 -22.52 18.12 -12.15
C HIS A 153 -23.88 18.55 -11.62
#